data_AF-A0A381SWR4-F1
#
_entry.id   AF-A0A381SWR4-F1
#
_cell.length_a   1.000
_cell.length_b   1.000
_cell.length_c   1.000
_cell.angle_alpha   90.00
_cell.angle_beta   90.00
_cell.angle_gamma   90.00
#
_symmetry.space_group_name_H-M   'P 1'
#
loop_
_entity.id
_entity.type
_entity.pdbx_description
1 polymer ?
#
loop_
_entity_poly.entity_id
_entity_poly.type
_entity_poly.pdbx_seq_one_letter_code
_entity_poly.pdbx_strand_id
1 'polypeptide(L)'
;MGMPSVFLRLATCNLSCTWCDTKYTWDWQNFDYQTEVVELETSEIQQKIQAFDCSHVVITGGEPLLQQAELTHLVESLVAEGYTFEVETNGTIAPLPGMLGRIGQWNVSPKLRTSGNPSVKSHVPSTIEAFTRLTEAYFKFVITGESDVEEVCALCDWYKLTPSRVLLMPEGRTPDELQGKSEWLSGECVKHGFRFTTRLHILLWGDKRGR
;
A
#
# COMPACT_ATOMS: atom_id res chain seq x y z
N MET A 1 5.03 2.40 -10.74
CA MET A 1 4.92 3.87 -10.55
C MET A 1 4.70 4.55 -11.89
N GLY A 2 3.83 5.57 -11.96
CA GLY A 2 3.55 6.32 -13.19
C GLY A 2 2.61 5.61 -14.16
N MET A 3 2.12 4.42 -13.80
CA MET A 3 1.09 3.71 -14.54
C MET A 3 -0.25 4.46 -14.39
N PRO A 4 -0.98 4.75 -15.47
CA PRO A 4 -2.37 5.18 -15.37
C PRO A 4 -3.19 4.10 -14.65
N SER A 5 -3.93 4.50 -13.61
CA SER A 5 -4.72 3.56 -12.81
C SER A 5 -6.04 4.17 -12.35
N VAL A 6 -7.06 3.33 -12.21
CA VAL A 6 -8.24 3.61 -11.38
C VAL A 6 -7.90 3.23 -9.93
N PHE A 7 -8.11 4.14 -8.98
CA PHE A 7 -7.89 3.86 -7.56
C PHE A 7 -9.20 3.49 -6.87
N LEU A 8 -9.29 2.26 -6.37
CA LEU A 8 -10.35 1.82 -5.46
C LEU A 8 -9.84 1.94 -4.02
N ARG A 9 -10.27 2.99 -3.31
CA ARG A 9 -9.90 3.23 -1.91
C ARG A 9 -11.02 2.76 -0.99
N LEU A 10 -10.74 1.76 -0.16
CA LEU A 10 -11.68 1.24 0.81
C LEU A 10 -11.59 1.99 2.15
N ALA A 11 -12.62 1.84 2.97
CA ALA A 11 -12.67 2.34 4.33
C ALA A 11 -12.15 1.29 5.33
N THR A 12 -11.88 1.75 6.55
CA THR A 12 -11.35 1.03 7.72
C THR A 12 -9.89 0.60 7.62
N CYS A 13 -9.18 0.61 8.75
CA CYS A 13 -7.82 0.13 8.89
C CYS A 13 -7.66 -0.53 10.27
N ASN A 14 -6.89 -1.61 10.36
CA ASN A 14 -6.56 -2.26 11.63
C ASN A 14 -5.32 -1.65 12.32
N LEU A 15 -4.73 -0.60 11.74
CA LEU A 15 -3.59 0.16 12.27
C LEU A 15 -3.92 1.65 12.34
N SER A 16 -3.19 2.37 13.19
CA SER A 16 -3.41 3.80 13.47
C SER A 16 -2.10 4.58 13.35
N CYS A 17 -1.45 4.50 12.18
CA CYS A 17 -0.13 5.09 11.98
C CYS A 17 -0.12 6.60 12.23
N THR A 18 0.83 7.11 13.00
CA THR A 18 0.92 8.53 13.38
C THR A 18 0.99 9.45 12.16
N TRP A 19 1.79 9.06 11.16
CA TRP A 19 2.02 9.79 9.92
C TRP A 19 1.05 9.42 8.78
N CYS A 20 -0.01 8.63 9.03
CA CYS A 20 -0.99 8.27 8.00
C CYS A 20 -1.58 9.52 7.33
N ASP A 21 -1.46 9.59 6.01
CA ASP A 21 -1.99 10.64 5.13
C ASP A 21 -3.48 10.47 4.83
N THR A 22 -4.00 9.25 4.92
CA THR A 22 -5.41 8.94 4.68
C THR A 22 -6.19 8.62 5.96
N LYS A 23 -6.03 9.41 7.04
CA LYS A 23 -6.75 9.21 8.32
C LYS A 23 -8.27 9.19 8.17
N TYR A 24 -8.81 9.90 7.19
CA TYR A 24 -10.23 9.90 6.81
C TYR A 24 -10.77 8.53 6.39
N THR A 25 -9.92 7.51 6.26
CA THR A 25 -10.34 6.12 6.00
C THR A 25 -10.57 5.31 7.27
N TRP A 26 -10.18 5.76 8.47
CA TRP A 26 -10.29 4.94 9.69
C TRP A 26 -10.43 5.71 11.00
N ASP A 27 -10.05 6.98 11.05
CA ASP A 27 -10.06 7.81 12.25
C ASP A 27 -11.43 8.49 12.44
N TRP A 28 -12.43 7.67 12.81
CA TRP A 28 -13.82 8.13 12.99
C TRP A 28 -14.04 9.02 14.21
N GLN A 29 -12.99 9.27 15.00
CA GLN A 29 -13.03 10.27 16.06
C GLN A 29 -12.85 11.69 15.50
N ASN A 30 -12.10 11.83 14.41
CA ASN A 30 -11.77 13.11 13.79
C ASN A 30 -12.42 13.34 12.43
N PHE A 31 -12.99 12.28 11.83
CA PHE A 31 -13.67 12.33 10.53
C PHE A 31 -15.06 11.71 10.63
N ASP A 32 -16.05 12.31 9.95
CA ASP A 32 -17.42 11.80 9.92
C ASP A 32 -17.54 10.66 8.90
N TYR A 33 -17.78 9.45 9.41
CA TYR A 33 -17.98 8.23 8.63
C TYR A 33 -19.02 8.42 7.53
N GLN A 34 -20.16 9.08 7.81
CA GLN A 34 -21.25 9.23 6.84
C GLN A 34 -20.88 10.12 5.66
N THR A 35 -19.85 10.96 5.82
CA THR A 35 -19.37 11.86 4.77
C THR A 35 -18.19 11.28 3.99
N GLU A 36 -17.35 10.48 4.63
CA GLU A 36 -16.12 9.94 4.05
C GLU A 36 -16.30 8.55 3.44
N VAL A 37 -17.35 7.82 3.83
CA VAL A 37 -17.62 6.45 3.38
C VAL A 37 -18.93 6.38 2.61
N VAL A 38 -18.87 5.72 1.44
CA VAL A 38 -20.04 5.37 0.65
C VAL A 38 -20.07 3.85 0.54
N GLU A 39 -21.17 3.25 0.98
CA GLU A 39 -21.43 1.82 0.80
C GLU A 39 -21.98 1.59 -0.61
N LEU A 40 -21.38 0.65 -1.34
CA LEU A 40 -21.74 0.31 -2.72
C LEU A 40 -21.73 -1.20 -2.87
N GLU A 41 -22.66 -1.71 -3.66
CA GLU A 41 -22.64 -3.10 -4.09
C GLU A 41 -21.49 -3.36 -5.04
N THR A 42 -21.00 -4.61 -5.10
CA THR A 42 -19.87 -4.99 -5.96
C THR A 42 -20.13 -4.67 -7.44
N SER A 43 -21.38 -4.83 -7.89
CA SER A 43 -21.79 -4.50 -9.26
C SER A 43 -21.74 -2.99 -9.55
N GLU A 44 -22.04 -2.14 -8.58
CA GLU A 44 -21.94 -0.68 -8.72
C GLU A 44 -20.49 -0.23 -8.77
N ILE A 45 -19.62 -0.85 -7.95
CA ILE A 45 -18.17 -0.61 -7.99
C ILE A 45 -17.62 -1.00 -9.36
N GLN A 46 -18.00 -2.17 -9.87
CA GLN A 46 -17.58 -2.64 -11.21
C GLN A 46 -17.99 -1.64 -12.30
N GLN A 47 -19.24 -1.19 -12.31
CA GLN A 47 -19.72 -0.19 -13.29
C GLN A 47 -18.94 1.13 -13.21
N LYS A 48 -18.63 1.60 -11.99
CA LYS A 48 -17.83 2.82 -11.79
C LYS A 48 -16.40 2.67 -12.29
N ILE A 49 -15.78 1.50 -12.08
CA ILE A 49 -14.44 1.20 -12.61
C ILE A 49 -14.48 1.18 -14.14
N GLN A 50 -15.46 0.50 -14.73
CA GLN A 50 -15.62 0.39 -16.19
C GLN A 50 -15.94 1.70 -16.90
N ALA A 51 -16.40 2.73 -16.17
CA ALA A 51 -16.64 4.06 -16.72
C ALA A 51 -15.34 4.83 -17.03
N PHE A 52 -14.19 4.37 -16.53
CA PHE A 52 -12.89 4.94 -16.86
C PHE A 52 -12.27 4.25 -18.08
N ASP A 53 -11.59 5.02 -18.94
CA ASP A 53 -10.77 4.48 -20.03
C ASP A 53 -9.40 4.00 -19.49
N CYS A 54 -9.44 3.07 -18.53
CA CYS A 54 -8.26 2.53 -17.87
C CYS A 54 -8.58 1.15 -17.27
N SER A 55 -7.84 0.13 -17.72
CA SER A 55 -8.02 -1.26 -17.29
C SER A 55 -7.08 -1.69 -16.16
N HIS A 56 -6.32 -0.77 -15.58
CA HIS A 56 -5.43 -1.06 -14.45
C HIS A 56 -6.01 -0.46 -13.16
N VAL A 57 -6.24 -1.30 -12.15
CA VAL A 57 -6.90 -0.92 -10.90
C VAL A 57 -5.96 -1.10 -9.73
N VAL A 58 -5.82 -0.06 -8.91
CA VAL A 58 -5.08 -0.11 -7.64
C VAL A 58 -6.09 -0.16 -6.50
N ILE A 59 -6.13 -1.27 -5.77
CA ILE A 59 -6.95 -1.45 -4.57
C ILE A 59 -6.13 -1.03 -3.35
N THR A 60 -6.66 -0.13 -2.52
CA THR A 60 -5.96 0.48 -1.38
C THR A 60 -6.93 0.90 -0.27
N GLY A 61 -6.42 1.46 0.84
CA GLY A 61 -7.16 2.23 1.86
C GLY A 61 -8.10 1.44 2.77
N GLY A 62 -8.36 1.89 3.99
CA GLY A 62 -7.26 1.86 4.96
C GLY A 62 -6.49 0.55 4.76
N GLU A 63 -6.90 -0.56 5.38
CA GLU A 63 -6.37 -1.89 5.04
C GLU A 63 -7.35 -2.65 4.13
N PRO A 64 -7.07 -2.80 2.82
CA PRO A 64 -8.03 -3.38 1.89
C PRO A 64 -8.30 -4.88 2.16
N LEU A 65 -7.35 -5.61 2.76
CA LEU A 65 -7.53 -7.02 3.04
C LEU A 65 -8.48 -7.31 4.21
N LEU A 66 -9.01 -6.27 4.86
CA LEU A 66 -10.17 -6.40 5.76
C LEU A 66 -11.45 -6.76 5.01
N GLN A 67 -11.57 -6.41 3.73
CA GLN A 67 -12.77 -6.59 2.90
C GLN A 67 -12.53 -7.55 1.73
N GLN A 68 -11.53 -8.44 1.84
CA GLN A 68 -11.07 -9.22 0.72
C GLN A 68 -12.04 -10.33 0.25
N ALA A 69 -13.02 -10.71 1.08
CA ALA A 69 -14.03 -11.69 0.68
C ALA A 69 -14.87 -11.14 -0.48
N GLU A 70 -15.34 -9.92 -0.35
CA GLU A 70 -16.12 -9.19 -1.35
C GLU A 70 -15.23 -8.77 -2.53
N LEU A 71 -14.01 -8.28 -2.25
CA LEU A 71 -13.05 -7.92 -3.31
C LEU A 71 -12.71 -9.09 -4.24
N THR A 72 -12.69 -10.32 -3.72
CA THR A 72 -12.37 -11.51 -4.54
C THR A 72 -13.32 -11.63 -5.72
N HIS A 73 -14.62 -11.42 -5.51
CA HIS A 73 -15.63 -11.50 -6.56
C HIS A 73 -15.48 -10.38 -7.60
N LEU A 74 -15.20 -9.15 -7.13
CA LEU A 74 -14.95 -8.01 -8.01
C LEU A 74 -13.73 -8.25 -8.91
N VAL A 75 -12.62 -8.68 -8.31
CA VAL A 75 -11.35 -8.95 -9.00
C VAL A 75 -11.53 -10.09 -9.99
N GLU A 76 -12.20 -11.18 -9.61
CA GLU A 76 -12.50 -12.31 -10.50
C GLU A 76 -13.28 -11.88 -11.75
N SER A 77 -14.34 -11.09 -11.56
CA SER A 77 -15.17 -10.56 -12.65
C SER A 77 -14.36 -9.70 -13.62
N LEU A 78 -13.65 -8.70 -13.09
CA LEU A 78 -12.92 -7.74 -13.91
C LEU A 78 -11.67 -8.33 -14.58
N VAL A 79 -10.99 -9.29 -13.95
CA VAL A 79 -9.88 -10.02 -14.61
C VAL A 79 -10.38 -10.79 -15.84
N ALA A 80 -11.58 -11.36 -15.79
CA ALA A 80 -12.18 -12.04 -16.96
C ALA A 80 -12.46 -11.07 -18.13
N GLU A 81 -12.55 -9.77 -17.85
CA GLU A 81 -12.72 -8.71 -18.84
C GLU A 81 -11.38 -8.04 -19.25
N GLY A 82 -10.24 -8.56 -18.78
CA GLY A 82 -8.91 -8.06 -19.14
C GLY A 82 -8.37 -6.94 -18.25
N TYR A 83 -8.98 -6.67 -17.09
CA TYR A 83 -8.42 -5.76 -16.10
C TYR A 83 -7.22 -6.38 -15.38
N THR A 84 -6.31 -5.51 -14.94
CA THR A 84 -5.15 -5.89 -14.11
C THR A 84 -5.19 -5.18 -12.78
N PHE A 85 -4.69 -5.83 -11.73
CA PHE A 85 -4.79 -5.33 -10.37
C PHE A 85 -3.44 -5.18 -9.67
N GLU A 86 -3.33 -4.11 -8.90
CA GLU A 86 -2.31 -3.87 -7.90
C GLU A 86 -2.98 -3.69 -6.53
N VAL A 87 -2.41 -4.25 -5.46
CA VAL A 87 -2.94 -4.11 -4.11
C VAL A 87 -1.92 -3.43 -3.20
N GLU A 88 -2.35 -2.43 -2.45
CA GLU A 88 -1.57 -1.71 -1.43
C GLU A 88 -2.05 -2.13 -0.03
N THR A 89 -1.26 -2.94 0.68
CA THR A 89 -1.61 -3.50 2.01
C THR A 89 -0.54 -3.20 3.05
N ASN A 90 -0.92 -3.10 4.32
CA ASN A 90 0.00 -2.98 5.45
C ASN A 90 0.68 -4.32 5.82
N GLY A 91 0.29 -5.44 5.19
CA GLY A 91 0.93 -6.75 5.38
C GLY A 91 0.58 -7.47 6.68
N THR A 92 -0.50 -7.08 7.35
CA THR A 92 -0.95 -7.76 8.58
C THR A 92 -1.93 -8.90 8.32
N ILE A 93 -2.62 -8.88 7.17
CA ILE A 93 -3.58 -9.90 6.76
C ILE A 93 -3.07 -10.64 5.52
N ALA A 94 -3.12 -11.97 5.53
CA ALA A 94 -2.74 -12.78 4.37
C ALA A 94 -3.83 -12.74 3.28
N PRO A 95 -3.45 -12.78 2.00
CA PRO A 95 -4.40 -12.82 0.90
C PRO A 95 -5.14 -14.16 0.86
N LEU A 96 -6.45 -14.11 0.61
CA LEU A 96 -7.28 -15.29 0.39
C LEU A 96 -6.88 -15.99 -0.92
N PRO A 97 -7.09 -17.32 -1.02
CA PRO A 97 -6.79 -18.07 -2.23
C PRO A 97 -7.43 -17.49 -3.51
N GLY A 98 -8.61 -16.89 -3.41
CA GLY A 98 -9.29 -16.25 -4.54
C GLY A 98 -8.56 -15.02 -5.08
N MET A 99 -7.75 -14.33 -4.28
CA MET A 99 -6.94 -13.19 -4.72
C MET A 99 -5.62 -13.64 -5.38
N LEU A 100 -5.11 -14.82 -5.00
CA LEU A 100 -3.84 -15.33 -5.52
C LEU A 100 -3.94 -15.64 -7.02
N GLY A 101 -2.89 -15.28 -7.77
CA GLY A 101 -2.84 -15.44 -9.23
C GLY A 101 -3.66 -14.43 -10.03
N ARG A 102 -4.42 -13.54 -9.37
CA ARG A 102 -5.24 -12.50 -10.01
C ARG A 102 -4.72 -11.08 -9.81
N ILE A 103 -3.89 -10.90 -8.79
CA ILE A 103 -3.21 -9.63 -8.51
C ILE A 103 -1.83 -9.67 -9.18
N GLY A 104 -1.60 -8.73 -10.10
CA GLY A 104 -0.34 -8.63 -10.84
C GLY A 104 0.81 -8.02 -10.02
N GLN A 105 0.48 -7.26 -8.97
CA GLN A 105 1.47 -6.71 -8.05
C GLN A 105 0.91 -6.53 -6.64
N TRP A 106 1.63 -7.03 -5.64
CA TRP A 106 1.36 -6.73 -4.23
C TRP A 106 2.38 -5.73 -3.72
N ASN A 107 1.92 -4.55 -3.29
CA ASN A 107 2.74 -3.61 -2.53
C ASN A 107 2.46 -3.83 -1.05
N VAL A 108 3.31 -4.65 -0.44
CA VAL A 108 3.24 -4.97 0.97
C VAL A 108 4.05 -3.92 1.70
N SER A 109 3.41 -3.17 2.58
CA SER A 109 4.05 -2.07 3.31
C SER A 109 3.97 -2.29 4.82
N PRO A 110 4.81 -3.21 5.36
CA PRO A 110 4.89 -3.42 6.81
C PRO A 110 5.20 -2.11 7.51
N LYS A 111 4.51 -1.86 8.61
CA LYS A 111 4.65 -0.60 9.36
C LYS A 111 5.73 -0.76 10.42
N LEU A 112 6.83 -0.03 10.23
CA LEU A 112 7.97 0.02 11.13
C LEU A 112 7.61 0.67 12.47
N ARG A 113 8.50 0.59 13.46
CA ARG A 113 8.30 1.16 14.80
C ARG A 113 7.90 2.64 14.78
N THR A 114 8.48 3.42 13.88
CA THR A 114 8.19 4.86 13.70
C THR A 114 6.76 5.14 13.25
N SER A 115 5.98 4.13 12.85
CA SER A 115 4.54 4.26 12.63
C SER A 115 3.74 4.54 13.90
N GLY A 116 4.31 4.27 15.09
CA GLY A 116 3.63 4.44 16.37
C GLY A 116 2.67 3.30 16.73
N ASN A 117 2.59 2.24 15.90
CA ASN A 117 1.80 1.05 16.22
C ASN A 117 2.58 0.09 17.12
N PRO A 118 1.92 -0.59 18.08
CA PRO A 118 2.52 -1.73 18.77
C PRO A 118 2.92 -2.83 17.77
N SER A 119 4.11 -3.40 17.93
CA SER A 119 4.64 -4.44 17.02
C SER A 119 3.70 -5.64 16.89
N VAL A 120 3.03 -6.04 17.97
CA VAL A 120 2.04 -7.14 17.98
C VAL A 120 0.86 -6.92 17.02
N LYS A 121 0.59 -5.66 16.63
CA LYS A 121 -0.44 -5.32 15.63
C LYS A 121 0.15 -5.13 14.24
N SER A 122 1.28 -4.44 14.11
CA SER A 122 1.87 -4.06 12.82
C SER A 122 2.75 -5.14 12.19
N HIS A 123 3.16 -6.14 12.96
CA HIS A 123 4.05 -7.21 12.53
C HIS A 123 3.42 -8.57 12.77
N VAL A 124 2.93 -9.20 11.69
CA VAL A 124 2.33 -10.55 11.71
C VAL A 124 3.22 -11.49 10.91
N PRO A 125 4.13 -12.26 11.54
CA PRO A 125 5.15 -13.04 10.84
C PRO A 125 4.60 -13.99 9.77
N SER A 126 3.53 -14.71 10.08
CA SER A 126 2.90 -15.66 9.15
C SER A 126 2.38 -14.99 7.88
N THR A 127 1.86 -13.77 7.99
CA THR A 127 1.41 -12.98 6.84
C THR A 127 2.58 -12.49 6.01
N ILE A 128 3.63 -11.96 6.63
CA ILE A 128 4.83 -11.53 5.91
C ILE A 128 5.43 -12.70 5.13
N GLU A 129 5.55 -13.86 5.77
CA GLU A 129 6.00 -15.10 5.13
C GLU A 129 5.08 -15.54 3.98
N ALA A 130 3.77 -15.30 4.07
CA ALA A 130 2.87 -15.56 2.95
C ALA A 130 3.20 -14.70 1.74
N PHE A 131 3.49 -13.43 1.95
CA PHE A 131 3.88 -12.51 0.88
C PHE A 131 5.28 -12.80 0.32
N THR A 132 6.24 -13.26 1.11
CA THR A 132 7.58 -13.58 0.59
C THR A 132 7.57 -14.72 -0.42
N ARG A 133 6.53 -15.56 -0.41
CA ARG A 133 6.34 -16.65 -1.38
C ARG A 133 5.74 -16.19 -2.71
N LEU A 134 5.29 -14.94 -2.82
CA LEU A 134 4.66 -14.40 -4.03
C LEU A 134 5.69 -13.67 -4.88
N THR A 135 5.81 -14.07 -6.16
CA THR A 135 6.74 -13.44 -7.12
C THR A 135 6.32 -12.03 -7.53
N GLU A 136 5.06 -11.70 -7.31
CA GLU A 136 4.41 -10.41 -7.59
C GLU A 136 4.55 -9.44 -6.40
N ALA A 137 5.07 -9.90 -5.26
CA ALA A 137 5.22 -9.07 -4.07
C ALA A 137 6.45 -8.17 -4.12
N TYR A 138 6.20 -6.94 -3.70
CA TYR A 138 7.19 -5.91 -3.42
C TYR A 138 6.98 -5.42 -1.99
N PHE A 139 8.06 -5.33 -1.23
CA PHE A 139 8.06 -4.83 0.13
C PHE A 139 8.43 -3.35 0.13
N LYS A 140 7.44 -2.48 0.33
CA LYS A 140 7.59 -1.02 0.28
C LYS A 140 7.54 -0.41 1.69
N PHE A 141 8.66 0.11 2.15
CA PHE A 141 8.77 0.71 3.48
C PHE A 141 8.72 2.23 3.41
N VAL A 142 7.94 2.83 4.32
CA VAL A 142 7.93 4.28 4.53
C VAL A 142 9.06 4.62 5.50
N ILE A 143 9.94 5.53 5.11
CA ILE A 143 11.17 5.86 5.82
C ILE A 143 11.07 7.29 6.35
N THR A 144 11.09 7.42 7.67
CA THR A 144 11.07 8.69 8.39
C THR A 144 12.47 9.18 8.74
N GLY A 145 13.44 8.26 8.90
CA GLY A 145 14.84 8.54 9.20
C GLY A 145 15.72 7.28 9.14
N GLU A 146 17.00 7.39 9.51
CA GLU A 146 18.01 6.33 9.37
C GLU A 146 17.67 5.05 10.17
N SER A 147 17.09 5.18 11.37
CA SER A 147 16.70 4.03 12.19
C SER A 147 15.68 3.11 11.52
N ASP A 148 14.86 3.66 10.61
CA ASP A 148 13.93 2.84 9.82
C ASP A 148 14.69 1.97 8.81
N VAL A 149 15.79 2.48 8.23
CA VAL A 149 16.62 1.71 7.28
C VAL A 149 17.29 0.54 7.99
N GLU A 150 17.78 0.75 9.22
CA GLU A 150 18.32 -0.32 10.06
C GLU A 150 17.28 -1.42 10.34
N GLU A 151 16.05 -1.01 10.67
CA GLU A 151 14.94 -1.95 10.88
C GLU A 151 14.57 -2.70 9.59
N VAL A 152 14.55 -2.03 8.44
CA VAL A 152 14.34 -2.67 7.15
C VAL A 152 15.42 -3.70 6.85
N CYS A 153 16.69 -3.39 7.11
CA CYS A 153 17.79 -4.35 6.94
C CYS A 153 17.58 -5.59 7.81
N ALA A 154 17.22 -5.40 9.09
CA ALA A 154 16.93 -6.51 10.00
C ALA A 154 15.74 -7.37 9.52
N LEU A 155 14.68 -6.75 8.99
CA LEU A 155 13.55 -7.48 8.41
C LEU A 155 13.95 -8.23 7.13
N CYS A 156 14.79 -7.62 6.29
CA CYS A 156 15.32 -8.27 5.08
C CYS A 156 16.13 -9.52 5.45
N ASP A 157 16.98 -9.43 6.46
CA ASP A 157 17.78 -10.56 6.94
C ASP A 157 16.93 -11.65 7.57
N TRP A 158 15.90 -11.26 8.34
CA TRP A 158 14.99 -12.19 8.99
C TRP A 158 14.13 -12.97 7.99
N TYR A 159 13.49 -12.26 7.05
CA TYR A 159 12.55 -12.83 6.08
C TYR A 159 13.19 -13.24 4.76
N LYS A 160 14.50 -13.04 4.60
CA LYS A 160 15.25 -13.28 3.36
C LYS A 160 14.63 -12.54 2.16
N LEU A 161 14.26 -11.27 2.38
CA LEU A 161 13.69 -10.45 1.33
C LEU A 161 14.72 -10.22 0.23
N THR A 162 14.28 -10.33 -1.03
CA THR A 162 15.15 -10.04 -2.17
C THR A 162 15.34 -8.52 -2.28
N PRO A 163 16.57 -7.98 -2.22
CA PRO A 163 16.79 -6.53 -2.19
C PRO A 163 16.15 -5.77 -3.37
N SER A 164 16.17 -6.35 -4.57
CA SER A 164 15.52 -5.76 -5.76
C SER A 164 13.98 -5.73 -5.71
N ARG A 165 13.37 -6.37 -4.71
CA ARG A 165 11.93 -6.32 -4.39
C ARG A 165 11.61 -5.47 -3.16
N VAL A 166 12.63 -4.86 -2.54
CA VAL A 166 12.46 -3.93 -1.43
C VAL A 166 12.50 -2.51 -1.97
N LEU A 167 11.47 -1.72 -1.66
CA LEU A 167 11.40 -0.31 -2.00
C LEU A 167 11.47 0.55 -0.74
N LEU A 168 12.31 1.57 -0.77
CA LEU A 168 12.33 2.61 0.25
C LEU A 168 11.62 3.86 -0.27
N MET A 169 10.61 4.30 0.48
CA MET A 169 9.80 5.47 0.18
C MET A 169 9.99 6.53 1.27
N PRO A 170 10.40 7.76 0.96
CA PRO A 170 10.51 8.80 1.97
C PRO A 170 9.11 9.19 2.48
N GLU A 171 8.98 9.37 3.79
CA GLU A 171 7.80 9.99 4.39
C GLU A 171 7.77 11.48 4.04
N GLY A 172 6.59 12.02 3.74
CA GLY A 172 6.40 13.44 3.45
C GLY A 172 5.05 13.72 2.78
N ARG A 173 4.55 14.94 2.94
CA ARG A 173 3.27 15.42 2.38
C ARG A 173 3.42 16.62 1.46
N THR A 174 4.61 17.20 1.41
CA THR A 174 4.95 18.27 0.48
C THR A 174 6.12 17.86 -0.42
N PRO A 175 6.23 18.47 -1.62
CA PRO A 175 7.40 18.26 -2.47
C PRO A 175 8.73 18.55 -1.77
N ASP A 176 8.80 19.59 -0.94
CA ASP A 176 10.01 19.99 -0.23
C ASP A 176 10.43 18.96 0.83
N GLU A 177 9.48 18.44 1.61
CA GLU A 177 9.75 17.35 2.58
C GLU A 177 10.27 16.09 1.89
N LEU A 178 9.67 15.71 0.76
CA LEU A 178 10.11 14.57 -0.02
C LEU A 178 11.50 14.79 -0.61
N GLN A 179 11.75 15.96 -1.19
CA GLN A 179 13.04 16.31 -1.76
C GLN A 179 14.14 16.28 -0.69
N GLY A 180 13.87 16.83 0.49
CA GLY A 180 14.82 16.87 1.60
C GLY A 180 15.23 15.49 2.12
N LYS A 181 14.39 14.46 1.94
CA LYS A 181 14.71 13.07 2.32
C LYS A 181 15.18 12.19 1.16
N SER A 182 14.84 12.54 -0.07
CA SER A 182 15.07 11.68 -1.23
C SER A 182 16.56 11.45 -1.51
N GLU A 183 17.39 12.49 -1.32
CA GLU A 183 18.82 12.42 -1.63
C GLU A 183 19.55 11.37 -0.79
N TRP A 184 19.53 11.51 0.54
CA TRP A 184 20.20 10.56 1.43
C TRP A 184 19.59 9.15 1.34
N LEU A 185 18.26 9.07 1.20
CA LEU A 185 17.57 7.78 1.12
C LEU A 185 17.94 7.03 -0.17
N SER A 186 18.14 7.74 -1.28
CA SER A 186 18.63 7.14 -2.52
C SER A 186 20.05 6.56 -2.35
N GLY A 187 20.90 7.19 -1.53
CA GLY A 187 22.21 6.66 -1.15
C GLY A 187 22.11 5.33 -0.40
N GLU A 188 21.19 5.23 0.55
CA GLU A 188 20.93 3.96 1.27
C GLU A 188 20.38 2.87 0.33
N CYS A 189 19.53 3.22 -0.65
CA CYS A 189 19.09 2.27 -1.66
C CYS A 189 20.27 1.69 -2.47
N VAL A 190 21.20 2.54 -2.91
CA VAL A 190 22.39 2.10 -3.66
C VAL A 190 23.25 1.17 -2.80
N LYS A 191 23.51 1.57 -1.55
CA LYS A 191 24.34 0.82 -0.59
C LYS A 191 23.80 -0.58 -0.30
N HIS A 192 22.48 -0.72 -0.18
CA HIS A 192 21.84 -1.98 0.20
C HIS A 192 21.24 -2.76 -0.98
N GLY A 193 21.30 -2.23 -2.19
CA GLY A 193 20.70 -2.84 -3.39
C GLY A 193 19.17 -2.79 -3.40
N PHE A 194 18.58 -1.88 -2.62
CA PHE A 194 17.14 -1.62 -2.61
C PHE A 194 16.73 -0.69 -3.75
N ARG A 195 15.43 -0.58 -3.99
CA ARG A 195 14.86 0.34 -4.98
C ARG A 195 14.35 1.60 -4.29
N PHE A 196 14.62 2.75 -4.88
CA PHE A 196 14.00 3.99 -4.44
C PHE A 196 12.63 4.17 -5.08
N THR A 197 11.65 4.65 -4.31
CA THR A 197 10.34 5.05 -4.81
C THR A 197 9.93 6.37 -4.17
N THR A 198 9.53 7.36 -4.95
CA THR A 198 8.96 8.61 -4.43
C THR A 198 7.43 8.58 -4.41
N ARG A 199 6.81 9.65 -3.92
CA ARG A 199 5.36 9.88 -3.98
C ARG A 199 5.03 10.84 -5.12
N LEU A 200 4.97 10.31 -6.35
CA LEU A 200 4.78 11.12 -7.55
C LEU A 200 3.54 12.04 -7.47
N HIS A 201 2.44 11.56 -6.89
CA HIS A 201 1.23 12.36 -6.73
C HIS A 201 1.42 13.59 -5.82
N ILE A 202 2.23 13.48 -4.75
CA ILE A 202 2.56 14.63 -3.90
C ILE A 202 3.40 15.65 -4.66
N LEU A 203 4.35 15.19 -5.48
CA LEU A 203 5.16 16.08 -6.32
C LEU A 203 4.33 16.87 -7.34
N LEU A 204 3.27 16.25 -7.88
CA LEU A 204 2.43 16.87 -8.91
C LEU A 204 1.27 17.70 -8.35
N TRP A 205 0.65 17.25 -7.25
CA TRP A 205 -0.61 17.81 -6.75
C TRP A 205 -0.61 18.13 -5.24
N GLY A 206 0.50 17.92 -4.54
CA GLY A 206 0.54 17.99 -3.08
C GLY A 206 -0.39 16.95 -2.44
N ASP A 207 -0.88 17.23 -1.23
CA ASP A 207 -1.77 16.33 -0.46
C ASP A 207 -3.24 16.37 -0.93
N LYS A 208 -3.47 16.65 -2.22
CA LYS A 208 -4.82 16.77 -2.78
C LYS A 208 -5.47 15.39 -2.97
N ARG A 209 -6.66 15.20 -2.40
CA ARG A 209 -7.45 13.96 -2.55
C ARG A 209 -7.98 13.79 -3.97
N GLY A 210 -8.08 12.53 -4.41
CA GLY A 210 -8.70 12.13 -5.68
C GLY A 210 -7.91 12.54 -6.93
N ARG A 211 -6.58 12.60 -6.82
CA ARG A 211 -5.65 12.94 -7.90
C ARG A 211 -4.51 11.93 -7.98
#